data_AF-A0A7S2AAU1-F1
#
_entry.id   AF-A0A7S2AAU1-F1
#
_cell.length_a   1.000
_cell.length_b   1.000
_cell.length_c   1.000
_cell.angle_alpha   90.00
_cell.angle_beta   90.00
_cell.angle_gamma   90.00
#
_symmetry.space_group_name_H-M   'P 1'
#
loop_
_entity.id
_entity.type
_entity.pdbx_description
1 polymer ?
#
loop_
_entity_poly.entity_id
_entity_poly.type
_entity_poly.pdbx_seq_one_letter_code
_entity_poly.pdbx_strand_id
1 'polypeptide(L)'
;EDLLVRRSCLLTLNFAAHNKPSLIRPYLADNLHALYGETKVKEELIKVINLGPFKHKLDEGLENRKAAFECMYTLLDTCIDRIDTSEFILHVANGLTDVYDIKLLCHLMLSRLAINSPSSLVTS
;
A
#
# COMPACT_ATOMS: atom_id res chain seq x y z
N GLU A 1 -16.90 8.95 -1.68
CA GLU A 1 -16.98 7.89 -0.66
C GLU A 1 -16.10 8.31 0.53
N ASP A 2 -16.48 7.96 1.76
CA ASP A 2 -15.85 8.49 2.97
C ASP A 2 -14.42 7.92 3.18
N LEU A 3 -13.43 8.80 3.36
CA LEU A 3 -12.03 8.44 3.59
C LEU A 3 -11.86 7.53 4.82
N LEU A 4 -12.66 7.77 5.86
CA LEU A 4 -12.62 6.98 7.09
C LEU A 4 -13.13 5.56 6.85
N VAL A 5 -14.18 5.40 6.05
CA VAL A 5 -14.70 4.07 5.68
C VAL A 5 -13.66 3.29 4.91
N ARG A 6 -13.01 3.91 3.92
CA ARG A 6 -11.92 3.26 3.17
C ARG A 6 -10.76 2.86 4.07
N ARG A 7 -10.36 3.74 5.00
CA ARG A 7 -9.33 3.43 6.00
C ARG A 7 -9.72 2.23 6.87
N SER A 8 -10.95 2.21 7.38
CA SER A 8 -11.46 1.10 8.18
C SER A 8 -11.48 -0.21 7.39
N CYS A 9 -11.83 -0.17 6.11
CA CYS A 9 -11.75 -1.33 5.22
C CYS A 9 -10.31 -1.83 5.07
N LEU A 10 -9.34 -0.94 4.81
CA LEU A 10 -7.92 -1.30 4.70
C LEU A 10 -7.38 -1.93 5.98
N LEU A 11 -7.68 -1.33 7.14
CA LEU A 11 -7.25 -1.85 8.44
C LEU A 11 -7.88 -3.21 8.74
N THR A 12 -9.16 -3.39 8.39
CA THR A 12 -9.87 -4.67 8.56
C THR A 12 -9.29 -5.74 7.64
N LEU A 13 -9.00 -5.39 6.39
CA LEU A 13 -8.35 -6.28 5.43
C LEU A 13 -6.97 -6.70 5.93
N ASN A 14 -6.14 -5.75 6.40
CA ASN A 14 -4.83 -6.04 6.97
C ASN A 14 -4.93 -6.98 8.18
N PHE A 15 -5.87 -6.71 9.09
CA PHE A 15 -6.13 -7.58 10.24
C PHE A 15 -6.52 -9.00 9.81
N ALA A 16 -7.42 -9.14 8.84
CA ALA A 16 -7.82 -10.44 8.32
C ALA A 16 -6.66 -11.15 7.59
N ALA A 17 -5.87 -10.41 6.81
CA ALA A 17 -4.70 -10.90 6.11
C ALA A 17 -3.64 -11.43 7.07
N HIS A 18 -3.47 -10.80 8.23
CA HIS A 18 -2.52 -11.21 9.26
C HIS A 18 -3.04 -12.43 10.07
N ASN A 19 -4.29 -12.36 10.55
CA ASN A 19 -4.78 -13.32 11.56
C ASN A 19 -5.51 -14.53 10.96
N LYS A 20 -6.14 -14.37 9.81
CA LYS A 20 -6.88 -15.45 9.15
C LYS A 20 -6.87 -15.32 7.62
N PRO A 21 -5.71 -15.48 6.97
CA PRO A 21 -5.55 -15.27 5.53
C PRO A 21 -6.53 -16.11 4.69
N SER A 22 -6.89 -17.31 5.16
CA SER A 22 -7.83 -18.20 4.47
C SER A 22 -9.21 -17.58 4.20
N LEU A 23 -9.64 -16.58 5.00
CA LEU A 23 -10.89 -15.87 4.75
C LEU A 23 -10.84 -14.94 3.55
N ILE A 24 -9.68 -14.34 3.26
CA ILE A 24 -9.55 -13.31 2.22
C ILE A 24 -8.97 -13.86 0.92
N ARG A 25 -8.17 -14.93 0.97
CA ARG A 25 -7.47 -15.53 -0.18
C ARG A 25 -8.36 -15.80 -1.41
N PRO A 26 -9.62 -16.26 -1.28
CA PRO A 26 -10.49 -16.46 -2.44
C PRO A 26 -10.86 -15.16 -3.17
N TYR A 27 -10.88 -14.04 -2.44
CA TYR A 27 -11.39 -12.75 -2.92
C TYR A 27 -10.27 -11.77 -3.32
N LEU A 28 -9.00 -12.09 -3.07
CA LEU A 28 -7.89 -11.17 -3.32
C LEU A 28 -7.81 -10.74 -4.78
N ALA A 29 -7.90 -11.68 -5.72
CA ALA A 29 -7.81 -11.38 -7.16
C ALA A 29 -8.79 -10.29 -7.60
N ASP A 30 -10.01 -10.33 -7.06
CA ASP A 30 -11.06 -9.37 -7.43
C ASP A 30 -10.89 -8.02 -6.70
N ASN A 31 -10.16 -7.96 -5.59
CA ASN A 31 -10.12 -6.78 -4.71
C ASN A 31 -8.75 -6.09 -4.64
N LEU A 32 -7.68 -6.69 -5.16
CA LEU A 32 -6.33 -6.10 -5.15
C LEU A 32 -6.27 -4.74 -5.86
N HIS A 33 -7.01 -4.58 -6.96
CA HIS A 33 -7.08 -3.30 -7.69
C HIS A 33 -7.55 -2.14 -6.79
N ALA A 34 -8.48 -2.39 -5.86
CA ALA A 34 -8.99 -1.39 -4.93
C ALA A 34 -7.94 -1.03 -3.87
N LEU A 35 -7.24 -2.03 -3.34
CA LEU A 35 -6.10 -1.82 -2.43
C LEU A 35 -5.01 -0.97 -3.09
N TYR A 36 -4.60 -1.35 -4.30
CA TYR A 36 -3.61 -0.66 -5.11
C TYR A 36 -4.03 0.76 -5.50
N GLY A 37 -5.33 1.01 -5.68
CA GLY A 37 -5.86 2.35 -5.86
C GLY A 37 -5.63 3.27 -4.65
N GLU A 38 -5.62 2.72 -3.44
CA GLU A 38 -5.35 3.48 -2.21
C GLU A 38 -3.85 3.70 -1.95
N THR A 39 -2.94 3.05 -2.71
CA THR A 39 -1.49 3.34 -2.61
C THR A 39 -1.07 4.59 -3.38
N LYS A 40 -1.96 5.17 -4.20
CA LYS A 40 -1.66 6.31 -5.08
C LYS A 40 -1.85 7.62 -4.33
N VAL A 41 -0.97 8.59 -4.61
CA VAL A 41 -1.20 9.98 -4.21
C VAL A 41 -2.40 10.50 -4.99
N LYS A 42 -3.39 11.03 -4.26
CA LYS A 42 -4.63 11.58 -4.82
C LYS A 42 -4.56 13.09 -4.68
N GLU A 43 -4.22 13.77 -5.78
CA GLU A 43 -4.04 15.23 -5.81
C GLU A 43 -5.31 15.96 -5.35
N GLU A 44 -6.49 15.39 -5.57
CA GLU A 44 -7.76 15.90 -5.08
C GLU A 44 -7.90 15.93 -3.54
N LEU A 45 -7.04 15.19 -2.82
CA LEU A 45 -6.96 15.16 -1.36
C LEU A 45 -5.82 16.02 -0.79
N ILE A 46 -5.06 16.70 -1.65
CA ILE A 46 -3.96 17.57 -1.24
C ILE A 46 -4.45 19.03 -1.18
N LYS A 47 -4.42 19.59 0.03
CA LYS A 47 -4.75 21.00 0.28
C LYS A 47 -3.47 21.80 0.51
N VAL A 48 -3.32 22.91 -0.20
CA VAL A 48 -2.21 23.85 0.02
C VAL A 48 -2.71 25.01 0.86
N ILE A 49 -2.27 25.08 2.11
CA ILE A 49 -2.59 26.15 3.04
C ILE A 49 -1.47 27.20 2.95
N ASN A 50 -1.84 28.43 2.58
CA ASN A 50 -0.91 29.55 2.55
C ASN A 50 -0.80 30.16 3.95
N LEU A 51 0.42 30.13 4.51
CA LEU A 51 0.78 30.70 5.80
C LEU A 51 1.73 31.89 5.56
N GLY A 52 1.23 32.93 4.88
CA GLY A 52 2.04 34.09 4.48
C GLY A 52 3.12 33.70 3.46
N PRO A 53 4.42 33.88 3.75
CA PRO A 53 5.51 33.47 2.85
C PRO A 53 5.69 31.94 2.79
N PHE A 54 5.03 31.18 3.67
CA PHE A 54 5.13 29.72 3.73
C PHE A 54 3.90 29.05 3.09
N LYS A 55 4.12 27.87 2.49
CA LYS A 55 3.05 26.98 2.02
C LYS A 55 3.13 25.67 2.79
N HIS A 56 2.03 25.27 3.41
CA HIS A 56 1.91 23.97 4.05
C HIS A 56 1.01 23.08 3.19
N LYS A 57 1.53 21.92 2.76
CA LYS A 57 0.73 20.91 2.06
C LYS A 57 0.15 19.95 3.10
N LEU A 58 -1.17 19.88 3.15
CA LEU A 58 -1.92 18.91 3.92
C LEU A 58 -2.42 17.83 2.98
N ASP A 59 -1.96 16.60 3.15
CA ASP A 59 -2.44 15.43 2.41
C ASP A 59 -3.45 14.65 3.27
N GLU A 60 -4.73 14.78 2.96
CA GLU A 60 -5.80 14.09 3.69
C GLU A 60 -5.89 12.59 3.37
N GLY A 61 -5.26 12.14 2.28
CA GLY A 61 -5.20 10.73 1.87
C GLY A 61 -4.01 9.97 2.46
N LEU A 62 -3.08 10.64 3.14
CA LEU A 62 -1.83 10.05 3.61
C LEU A 62 -2.05 8.83 4.53
N GLU A 63 -2.98 8.92 5.48
CA GLU A 63 -3.23 7.84 6.44
C GLU A 63 -3.82 6.59 5.77
N ASN A 64 -4.64 6.76 4.73
CA ASN A 64 -5.15 5.64 3.94
C ASN A 64 -4.02 4.99 3.15
N ARG A 65 -3.13 5.81 2.59
CA ARG A 65 -1.99 5.33 1.82
C ARG A 65 -1.03 4.53 2.68
N LYS A 66 -0.73 4.98 3.91
CA LYS A 66 0.02 4.20 4.91
C LYS A 66 -0.66 2.86 5.20
N ALA A 67 -1.96 2.86 5.49
CA ALA A 67 -2.70 1.64 5.77
C ALA A 67 -2.71 0.66 4.57
N ALA A 68 -2.74 1.18 3.34
CA ALA A 68 -2.64 0.36 2.13
C ALA A 68 -1.26 -0.33 2.02
N PHE A 69 -0.17 0.41 2.23
CA PHE A 69 1.19 -0.16 2.21
C PHE A 69 1.44 -1.14 3.37
N GLU A 70 0.89 -0.89 4.56
CA GLU A 70 0.90 -1.86 5.65
C GLU A 70 0.18 -3.16 5.28
N CYS A 71 -0.98 -3.05 4.65
CA CYS A 71 -1.71 -4.21 4.16
C CYS A 71 -0.92 -4.98 3.09
N MET A 72 -0.28 -4.29 2.15
CA MET A 72 0.60 -4.91 1.16
C MET A 72 1.76 -5.67 1.83
N TYR A 73 2.39 -5.08 2.84
CA TYR A 73 3.47 -5.73 3.58
C TYR A 73 3.03 -7.03 4.26
N THR A 74 1.83 -7.05 4.86
CA THR A 74 1.25 -8.27 5.42
C THR A 74 0.94 -9.30 4.34
N LEU A 75 0.34 -8.87 3.23
CA LEU A 75 -0.04 -9.75 2.12
C LEU A 75 1.18 -10.41 1.44
N LEU A 76 2.32 -9.72 1.41
CA LEU A 76 3.59 -10.29 0.94
C LEU A 76 4.01 -11.53 1.76
N ASP A 77 3.66 -11.58 3.03
CA ASP A 77 4.00 -12.70 3.92
C ASP A 77 2.95 -13.82 3.86
N THR A 78 1.67 -13.46 3.79
CA THR A 78 0.58 -14.43 4.00
C THR A 78 -0.11 -14.90 2.73
N CYS A 79 0.01 -14.14 1.63
CA CYS A 79 -0.81 -14.31 0.44
C CYS A 79 -0.08 -14.08 -0.89
N ILE A 80 1.25 -14.05 -0.93
CA ILE A 80 2.02 -13.71 -2.14
C ILE A 80 1.71 -14.61 -3.34
N ASP A 81 1.36 -15.88 -3.10
CA ASP A 81 0.98 -16.84 -4.14
C ASP A 81 -0.37 -16.53 -4.83
N ARG A 82 -1.11 -15.55 -4.30
CA ARG A 82 -2.39 -15.06 -4.84
C ARG A 82 -2.27 -13.67 -5.46
N ILE A 83 -1.06 -13.13 -5.58
CA ILE A 83 -0.80 -11.75 -5.99
C ILE A 83 0.03 -11.76 -7.27
N ASP A 84 -0.37 -10.93 -8.25
CA ASP A 84 0.50 -10.61 -9.38
C ASP A 84 1.74 -9.86 -8.85
N THR A 85 2.89 -10.53 -8.90
CA THR A 85 4.13 -10.01 -8.32
C THR A 85 4.64 -8.80 -9.10
N SER A 86 4.42 -8.73 -10.41
CA SER A 86 4.87 -7.60 -11.23
C SER A 86 4.07 -6.33 -10.90
N GLU A 87 2.75 -6.44 -10.80
CA GLU A 87 1.91 -5.31 -10.36
C GLU A 87 2.25 -4.90 -8.92
N PHE A 88 2.43 -5.86 -8.01
CA PHE A 88 2.83 -5.59 -6.63
C PHE A 88 4.14 -4.80 -6.55
N ILE A 89 5.17 -5.21 -7.29
CA ILE A 89 6.47 -4.53 -7.34
C ILE A 89 6.33 -3.11 -7.88
N LEU A 90 5.49 -2.88 -8.89
CA LEU A 90 5.24 -1.53 -9.41
C LEU A 90 4.69 -0.60 -8.32
N HIS A 91 3.74 -1.08 -7.51
CA HIS A 91 3.19 -0.32 -6.39
C HIS A 91 4.23 -0.07 -5.29
N VAL A 92 5.07 -1.05 -4.97
CA VAL A 92 6.19 -0.88 -4.02
C VAL A 92 7.20 0.14 -4.52
N ALA A 93 7.58 0.09 -5.81
CA ALA A 93 8.52 1.01 -6.41
C ALA A 93 7.99 2.46 -6.37
N ASN A 94 6.70 2.65 -6.66
CA ASN A 94 6.06 3.97 -6.56
C ASN A 94 6.12 4.53 -5.12
N GLY A 95 5.91 3.66 -4.12
CA GLY A 95 5.99 4.04 -2.70
C GLY A 95 7.37 4.52 -2.24
N LEU A 96 8.45 4.18 -2.96
CA LEU A 96 9.81 4.69 -2.68
C LEU A 96 9.94 6.20 -2.90
N THR A 97 8.98 6.84 -3.56
CA THR A 97 8.99 8.30 -3.79
C THR A 97 8.17 9.07 -2.75
N ASP A 98 7.44 8.36 -1.87
CA ASP A 98 6.48 8.95 -0.93
C ASP A 98 7.14 9.47 0.37
N VAL A 99 6.35 9.72 1.42
CA VAL A 99 6.86 10.10 2.75
C VAL A 99 7.72 8.99 3.37
N TYR A 100 8.51 9.37 4.37
CA TYR A 100 9.50 8.50 5.01
C TYR A 100 8.92 7.15 5.52
N ASP A 101 7.77 7.18 6.18
CA ASP A 101 7.15 5.96 6.73
C ASP A 101 6.82 4.94 5.65
N ILE A 102 6.28 5.40 4.51
CA ILE A 102 5.94 4.55 3.37
C ILE A 102 7.22 4.03 2.69
N LYS A 103 8.23 4.89 2.54
CA LYS A 103 9.55 4.48 2.01
C LYS A 103 10.16 3.35 2.82
N LEU A 104 10.10 3.45 4.16
CA LEU A 104 10.62 2.43 5.05
C LEU A 104 9.91 1.08 4.83
N LEU A 105 8.57 1.08 4.75
CA LEU A 105 7.80 -0.13 4.44
C LEU A 105 8.19 -0.71 3.07
N CYS A 106 8.37 0.13 2.05
CA CYS A 106 8.78 -0.31 0.72
C CYS A 106 10.18 -0.95 0.73
N HIS A 107 11.14 -0.37 1.46
CA HIS A 107 12.45 -0.99 1.64
C HIS A 107 12.38 -2.36 2.32
N LEU A 108 11.52 -2.53 3.32
CA LEU A 108 11.30 -3.82 3.97
C LEU A 108 10.68 -4.85 3.02
N MET A 109 9.71 -4.45 2.20
CA MET A 109 9.12 -5.32 1.17
C MET A 109 10.15 -5.75 0.14
N LEU A 110 10.95 -4.82 -0.39
CA LEU A 110 12.01 -5.14 -1.35
C LEU A 110 13.07 -6.07 -0.75
N SER A 111 13.44 -5.85 0.50
CA SER A 111 14.40 -6.72 1.21
C SER A 111 13.85 -8.14 1.34
N ARG A 112 12.56 -8.30 1.68
CA ARG A 112 11.90 -9.60 1.74
C ARG A 112 11.80 -10.27 0.36
N LEU A 113 11.43 -9.52 -0.68
CA LEU A 113 11.36 -10.02 -2.05
C LEU A 113 12.73 -10.48 -2.55
N ALA A 114 13.80 -9.75 -2.23
CA ALA A 114 15.16 -10.11 -2.63
C ALA A 114 15.61 -11.44 -2.00
N ILE A 115 15.20 -11.71 -0.77
CA ILE A 115 15.53 -12.95 -0.06
C ILE A 115 14.67 -14.12 -0.55
N ASN A 116 13.35 -13.91 -0.69
CA ASN A 116 12.40 -14.99 -0.91
C ASN A 116 12.08 -15.25 -2.40
N SER A 117 12.25 -14.26 -3.26
CA SER A 117 11.87 -14.33 -4.69
C SER A 117 12.73 -13.38 -5.56
N PRO A 118 14.06 -13.54 -5.58
CA PRO A 118 14.97 -12.62 -6.28
C PRO A 118 14.70 -12.53 -7.79
N SER A 119 14.25 -13.62 -8.43
CA SER A 119 13.91 -13.65 -9.85
C SER A 119 12.80 -12.67 -10.23
N SER A 120 11.84 -12.45 -9.33
CA SER A 120 10.73 -11.52 -9.56
C SER A 120 11.20 -10.08 -9.64
N LEU A 121 12.32 -9.72 -8.99
CA LEU A 121 12.88 -8.36 -9.05
C LEU A 121 13.65 -8.07 -10.35
N VAL A 122 14.16 -9.10 -11.02
CA VAL A 122 15.00 -8.94 -12.24
C VAL A 122 14.15 -8.95 -13.52
N THR A 123 12.94 -9.51 -13.44
CA THR A 123 12.03 -9.71 -14.59
C THR A 123 10.88 -8.71 -14.64
N SER A 124 10.75 -7.85 -13.62
CA SER A 124 9.71 -6.81 -13.52
C SER A 124 10.10 -5.50 -14.20
#